data_AF-A0AAE4MD55-F1
#
_entry.id   AF-A0AAE4MD55-F1
#
_cell.length_a   1.000
_cell.length_b   1.000
_cell.length_c   1.000
_cell.angle_alpha   90.00
_cell.angle_beta   90.00
_cell.angle_gamma   90.00
#
_symmetry.space_group_name_H-M   'P 1'
#
loop_
_entity.id
_entity.type
_entity.pdbx_description
1 polymer ?
#
loop_
_entity_poly.entity_id
_entity_poly.type
_entity_poly.pdbx_seq_one_letter_code
_entity_poly.pdbx_strand_id
1 'polypeptide(L)'
;MKCSRCGNDAVIVQEYAGVALCPRHAAADIEAKAKREVRKCGGISSGEKLFVGEGGSAESHALSNLLSVILAGRRDVTFVTDTAFATAVVTADTLDDIAEHLLSLVCLGNTTDLLETPEKKTIRPLSTIPRTEVYFYASHHGWVGGSSAGKTSTFSSDIAAFLKTFSVGHPSAAYALKRIADQLPELYLERHNHAV
;
A
#
# COMPACT_ATOMS: atom_id res chain seq x y z
N MET A 1 9.25 25.54 -6.74
CA MET A 1 10.00 24.29 -6.93
C MET A 1 9.64 23.70 -8.29
N LYS A 2 10.59 23.08 -9.01
CA LYS A 2 10.36 22.52 -10.36
C LYS A 2 10.42 21.00 -10.34
N CYS A 3 9.69 20.37 -11.26
CA CYS A 3 9.64 18.94 -11.45
C CYS A 3 10.98 18.42 -11.97
N SER A 4 11.54 17.42 -11.28
CA SER A 4 12.80 16.77 -11.62
C SER A 4 12.80 16.05 -12.97
N ARG A 5 11.63 15.82 -13.60
CA ARG A 5 11.50 15.12 -14.89
C ARG A 5 11.20 16.02 -16.10
N CYS A 6 10.56 17.17 -15.93
CA CYS A 6 10.23 18.07 -17.06
C CYS A 6 10.32 19.57 -16.78
N GLY A 7 10.70 20.00 -15.59
CA GLY A 7 10.84 21.43 -15.28
C GLY A 7 9.54 22.21 -15.05
N ASN A 8 8.35 21.60 -15.22
CA ASN A 8 7.07 22.20 -14.82
C ASN A 8 6.98 22.36 -13.29
N ASP A 9 5.98 23.11 -12.80
CA ASP A 9 5.80 23.26 -11.36
C ASP A 9 5.51 21.92 -10.67
N ALA A 10 6.26 21.66 -9.59
CA ALA A 10 6.08 20.48 -8.77
C ALA A 10 4.96 20.70 -7.75
N VAL A 11 4.16 19.67 -7.52
CA VAL A 11 3.06 19.65 -6.55
C VAL A 11 3.31 18.69 -5.40
N ILE A 12 4.27 17.77 -5.57
CA ILE A 12 4.64 16.79 -4.55
C ILE A 12 6.16 16.65 -4.46
N VAL A 13 6.64 16.42 -3.25
CA VAL A 13 8.05 16.14 -2.93
C VAL A 13 8.12 14.76 -2.31
N GLN A 14 8.91 13.90 -2.92
CA GLN A 14 9.20 12.56 -2.42
C GLN A 14 10.53 12.61 -1.68
N GLU A 15 10.50 12.94 -0.39
CA GLU A 15 11.71 13.15 0.43
C GLU A 15 12.62 11.93 0.44
N TYR A 16 12.05 10.74 0.55
CA TYR A 16 12.78 9.46 0.51
C TYR A 16 13.52 9.19 -0.81
N ALA A 17 13.13 9.86 -1.91
CA ALA A 17 13.75 9.71 -3.22
C ALA A 17 14.50 10.97 -3.67
N GLY A 18 14.42 12.08 -2.92
CA GLY A 18 15.06 13.34 -3.28
C GLY A 18 14.52 13.99 -4.56
N VAL A 19 13.26 13.71 -4.96
CA VAL A 19 12.67 14.23 -6.19
C VAL A 19 11.41 15.05 -5.94
N ALA A 20 11.16 16.01 -6.83
CA ALA A 20 9.94 16.80 -6.86
C ALA A 20 9.20 16.54 -8.17
N LEU A 21 7.90 16.30 -8.14
CA LEU A 21 7.13 15.87 -9.32
C LEU A 21 5.94 16.81 -9.59
N CYS A 22 5.72 17.12 -10.88
CA CYS A 22 4.48 17.75 -11.33
C CYS A 22 3.33 16.71 -11.30
N PRO A 23 2.05 17.13 -11.41
CA PRO A 23 0.93 16.22 -11.23
C PRO A 23 0.98 14.98 -12.11
N ARG A 24 1.30 15.18 -13.40
CA ARG A 24 1.43 14.10 -14.39
C ARG A 24 2.51 13.09 -14.02
N HIS A 25 3.69 13.56 -13.62
CA HIS A 25 4.80 12.67 -13.30
C HIS A 25 4.64 12.01 -11.93
N ALA A 26 3.96 12.65 -10.99
CA ALA A 26 3.59 12.05 -9.71
C ALA A 26 2.62 10.89 -9.94
N ALA A 27 1.54 11.10 -10.71
CA ALA A 27 0.58 10.04 -11.02
C ALA A 27 1.24 8.86 -11.76
N ALA A 28 2.06 9.14 -12.78
CA ALA A 28 2.79 8.10 -13.50
C ALA A 28 3.79 7.32 -12.62
N ASP A 29 4.42 7.99 -11.65
CA ASP A 29 5.32 7.35 -10.70
C ASP A 29 4.59 6.42 -9.72
N ILE A 30 3.45 6.87 -9.19
CA ILE A 30 2.55 6.09 -8.32
C ILE A 30 2.05 4.85 -9.06
N GLU A 31 1.56 4.99 -10.29
CA GLU A 31 1.17 3.84 -11.11
C GLU A 31 2.31 2.85 -11.34
N ALA A 32 3.53 3.35 -11.62
CA ALA A 32 4.69 2.51 -11.87
C ALA A 32 5.10 1.71 -10.62
N LYS A 33 5.05 2.33 -9.44
CA LYS A 33 5.27 1.68 -8.13
C LYS A 33 4.20 0.63 -7.86
N ALA A 34 2.92 0.97 -8.04
CA ALA A 34 1.83 0.04 -7.83
C ALA A 34 1.89 -1.17 -8.77
N LYS A 35 2.16 -0.95 -10.06
CA LYS A 35 2.36 -2.04 -11.04
C LYS A 35 3.56 -2.92 -10.68
N ARG A 36 4.63 -2.34 -10.11
CA ARG A 36 5.79 -3.12 -9.63
C ARG A 36 5.41 -3.99 -8.44
N GLU A 37 4.66 -3.45 -7.49
CA GLU A 37 4.23 -4.21 -6.31
C GLU A 37 3.28 -5.35 -6.68
N VAL A 38 2.33 -5.10 -7.59
CA VAL A 38 1.45 -6.17 -8.13
C VAL A 38 2.27 -7.30 -8.77
N ARG A 39 3.32 -6.98 -9.54
CA ARG A 39 4.22 -8.00 -10.12
C ARG A 39 5.00 -8.76 -9.06
N LYS A 40 5.45 -8.08 -8.00
CA LYS A 40 6.14 -8.71 -6.86
C LYS A 40 5.25 -9.75 -6.18
N CYS A 41 3.95 -9.50 -6.08
CA CYS A 41 2.95 -10.43 -5.55
C CYS A 41 2.49 -11.51 -6.57
N GLY A 42 3.23 -11.74 -7.66
CA GLY A 42 2.89 -12.74 -8.68
C GLY A 42 1.91 -12.25 -9.76
N GLY A 43 1.63 -10.94 -9.84
CA GLY A 43 0.78 -10.35 -10.87
C GLY A 43 -0.72 -10.60 -10.65
N ILE A 44 -1.52 -10.44 -11.71
CA ILE A 44 -2.93 -10.86 -11.75
C ILE A 44 -3.07 -11.88 -12.88
N SER A 45 -3.38 -13.13 -12.55
CA SER A 45 -3.48 -14.26 -13.49
C SER A 45 -4.75 -14.20 -14.33
N SER A 46 -4.78 -14.93 -15.45
CA SER A 46 -6.00 -15.08 -16.25
C SER A 46 -7.03 -15.92 -15.50
N GLY A 47 -8.31 -15.51 -15.52
CA GLY A 47 -9.39 -16.19 -14.81
C GLY A 47 -9.47 -15.87 -13.31
N GLU A 48 -8.68 -14.92 -12.81
CA GLU A 48 -8.62 -14.60 -11.39
C GLU A 48 -9.93 -13.94 -10.90
N LYS A 49 -10.41 -14.38 -9.74
CA LYS A 49 -11.57 -13.82 -9.03
C LYS A 49 -11.07 -12.90 -7.94
N LEU A 50 -11.20 -11.59 -8.16
CA LEU A 50 -10.71 -10.56 -7.25
C LEU A 50 -11.81 -10.12 -6.30
N PHE A 51 -11.56 -10.23 -5.01
CA PHE A 51 -12.29 -9.44 -4.03
C PHE A 51 -11.53 -8.14 -3.80
N VAL A 52 -12.24 -7.01 -3.92
CA VAL A 52 -11.71 -5.68 -3.63
C VAL A 52 -12.56 -5.12 -2.50
N GLY A 53 -11.94 -4.76 -1.38
CA GLY A 53 -12.67 -4.15 -0.27
C GLY A 53 -13.38 -2.87 -0.73
N GLU A 54 -14.70 -2.79 -0.49
CA GLU A 54 -15.46 -1.57 -0.73
C GLU A 54 -15.06 -0.51 0.30
N GLY A 55 -14.78 0.72 -0.14
CA GLY A 55 -14.42 1.78 0.78
C GLY A 55 -14.73 3.18 0.23
N GLY A 56 -15.30 4.02 1.10
CA GLY A 56 -15.50 5.45 0.87
C GLY A 56 -14.30 6.28 1.31
N SER A 57 -13.08 5.82 0.99
CA SER A 57 -11.83 6.50 1.35
C SER A 57 -11.04 6.94 0.12
N ALA A 58 -10.10 7.87 0.32
CA ALA A 58 -9.19 8.30 -0.74
C ALA A 58 -8.35 7.12 -1.26
N GLU A 59 -7.91 6.24 -0.37
CA GLU A 59 -7.12 5.05 -0.69
C GLU A 59 -7.93 4.06 -1.53
N SER A 60 -9.20 3.83 -1.18
CA SER A 60 -10.11 2.96 -1.94
C SER A 60 -10.41 3.53 -3.33
N HIS A 61 -10.58 4.85 -3.43
CA HIS A 61 -10.75 5.56 -4.71
C HIS A 61 -9.47 5.47 -5.57
N ALA A 62 -8.30 5.66 -4.95
CA ALA A 62 -7.01 5.50 -5.62
C ALA A 62 -6.82 4.06 -6.13
N LEU A 63 -7.14 3.06 -5.31
CA LEU A 63 -7.07 1.66 -5.70
C LEU A 63 -7.98 1.35 -6.89
N SER A 64 -9.24 1.83 -6.86
CA SER A 64 -10.19 1.64 -7.97
C SER A 64 -9.65 2.25 -9.28
N ASN A 65 -9.12 3.48 -9.22
CA ASN A 65 -8.49 4.11 -10.38
C ASN A 65 -7.26 3.33 -10.87
N LEU A 66 -6.39 2.85 -9.96
CA LEU A 66 -5.24 2.02 -10.34
C LEU A 66 -5.66 0.71 -10.99
N LEU A 67 -6.67 0.03 -10.45
CA LEU A 67 -7.19 -1.21 -11.02
C LEU A 67 -7.77 -0.98 -12.41
N SER A 68 -8.43 0.16 -12.65
CA SER A 68 -8.92 0.52 -14.00
C SER A 68 -7.77 0.61 -15.03
N VAL A 69 -6.59 1.09 -14.60
CA VAL A 69 -5.40 1.16 -15.45
C VAL A 69 -4.73 -0.21 -15.61
N ILE A 70 -4.62 -0.99 -14.52
CA ILE A 70 -3.95 -2.30 -14.52
C ILE A 70 -4.75 -3.34 -15.29
N LEU A 71 -6.08 -3.30 -15.20
CA LEU A 71 -7.00 -4.25 -15.83
C LEU A 71 -7.58 -3.74 -17.15
N ALA A 72 -7.06 -2.62 -17.68
CA ALA A 72 -7.51 -2.05 -18.93
C ALA A 72 -7.48 -3.10 -20.07
N GLY A 73 -8.64 -3.37 -20.67
CA GLY A 73 -8.79 -4.33 -21.76
C GLY A 73 -8.88 -5.81 -21.32
N ARG A 74 -8.75 -6.12 -20.03
CA ARG A 74 -8.90 -7.48 -19.50
C ARG A 74 -10.37 -7.82 -19.27
N ARG A 75 -10.84 -8.88 -19.94
CA ARG A 75 -12.20 -9.45 -19.78
C ARG A 75 -12.19 -10.79 -19.05
N ASP A 76 -11.00 -11.27 -18.71
CA ASP A 76 -10.71 -12.57 -18.12
C ASP A 76 -10.59 -12.51 -16.58
N VAL A 77 -10.79 -11.33 -15.98
CA VAL A 77 -10.76 -11.12 -14.52
C VAL A 77 -12.17 -10.81 -14.05
N THR A 78 -12.60 -11.42 -12.95
CA THR A 78 -13.95 -11.25 -12.39
C THR A 78 -13.86 -10.64 -10.99
N PHE A 79 -14.69 -9.65 -10.69
CA PHE A 79 -14.85 -9.15 -9.33
C PHE A 79 -15.90 -9.96 -8.57
N VAL A 80 -15.60 -10.30 -7.31
CA VAL A 80 -16.52 -11.01 -6.42
C VAL A 80 -16.79 -10.18 -5.17
N THR A 81 -17.97 -10.33 -4.59
CA THR A 81 -18.44 -9.55 -3.42
C THR A 81 -18.17 -10.24 -2.09
N ASP A 82 -17.71 -11.48 -2.10
CA ASP A 82 -17.40 -12.26 -0.90
C ASP A 82 -16.01 -12.86 -1.04
N THR A 83 -15.20 -12.69 0.00
CA THR A 83 -13.83 -13.22 0.05
C THR A 83 -13.84 -14.74 -0.12
N ALA A 84 -14.89 -15.45 0.29
CA ALA A 84 -15.03 -16.91 0.12
C ALA A 84 -14.88 -17.36 -1.34
N PHE A 85 -15.38 -16.59 -2.31
CA PHE A 85 -15.29 -16.90 -3.74
C PHE A 85 -14.05 -16.32 -4.43
N ALA A 86 -13.23 -15.58 -3.71
CA ALA A 86 -12.04 -14.92 -4.24
C ALA A 86 -10.85 -15.87 -4.33
N THR A 87 -10.12 -15.77 -5.44
CA THR A 87 -8.78 -16.39 -5.59
C THR A 87 -7.68 -15.44 -5.16
N ALA A 88 -7.94 -14.13 -5.19
CA ALA A 88 -7.08 -13.12 -4.61
C ALA A 88 -7.88 -11.98 -3.97
N VAL A 89 -7.30 -11.43 -2.91
CA VAL A 89 -7.83 -10.27 -2.18
C VAL A 89 -6.96 -9.07 -2.53
N VAL A 90 -7.59 -7.96 -2.91
CA VAL A 90 -6.90 -6.70 -3.19
C VAL A 90 -7.32 -5.66 -2.16
N THR A 91 -6.36 -5.09 -1.44
CA THR A 91 -6.60 -4.07 -0.42
C THR A 91 -5.93 -2.75 -0.77
N ALA A 92 -6.44 -1.67 -0.17
CA ALA A 92 -5.97 -0.31 -0.41
C ALA A 92 -4.87 0.14 0.58
N ASP A 93 -4.22 -0.82 1.26
CA ASP A 93 -3.21 -0.53 2.28
C ASP A 93 -2.04 0.27 1.68
N THR A 94 -1.78 1.44 2.27
CA THR A 94 -0.68 2.34 1.96
C THR A 94 0.60 1.92 2.68
N LEU A 95 1.73 2.56 2.37
CA LEU A 95 2.98 2.34 3.11
C LEU A 95 2.82 2.61 4.61
N ASP A 96 2.09 3.66 4.96
CA ASP A 96 1.82 4.05 6.34
C ASP A 96 1.00 2.97 7.06
N ASP A 97 -0.02 2.40 6.40
CA ASP A 97 -0.86 1.34 7.00
C ASP A 97 -0.03 0.10 7.34
N ILE A 98 0.89 -0.31 6.46
CA ILE A 98 1.79 -1.43 6.71
C ILE A 98 2.74 -1.13 7.88
N ALA A 99 3.31 0.08 7.91
CA ALA A 99 4.24 0.48 8.97
C ALA A 99 3.54 0.57 10.34
N GLU A 100 2.36 1.17 10.39
CA GLU A 100 1.52 1.29 11.58
C GLU A 100 1.11 -0.09 12.10
N HIS A 101 0.63 -0.96 11.20
CA HIS A 101 0.20 -2.31 11.57
C HIS A 101 1.38 -3.14 12.11
N LEU A 102 2.52 -3.15 11.42
CA LEU A 102 3.70 -3.90 11.87
C LEU A 102 4.17 -3.43 13.25
N LEU A 103 4.29 -2.11 13.45
CA LEU A 103 4.75 -1.57 14.72
C LEU A 103 3.75 -1.88 15.84
N SER A 104 2.45 -1.82 15.55
CA SER A 104 1.39 -2.21 16.48
C SER A 104 1.56 -3.66 16.95
N LEU A 105 1.74 -4.61 16.02
CA LEU A 105 1.96 -6.03 16.36
C LEU A 105 3.20 -6.23 17.23
N VAL A 106 4.31 -5.56 16.90
CA VAL A 106 5.55 -5.61 17.68
C VAL A 106 5.33 -5.08 19.10
N CYS A 107 4.67 -3.94 19.25
CA CYS A 107 4.43 -3.33 20.55
C CYS A 107 3.43 -4.14 21.41
N LEU A 108 2.47 -4.81 20.79
CA LEU A 108 1.51 -5.69 21.48
C LEU A 108 2.09 -7.08 21.78
N GLY A 109 3.26 -7.41 21.25
CA GLY A 109 3.86 -8.75 21.39
C GLY A 109 3.06 -9.83 20.65
N ASN A 110 2.25 -9.47 19.66
CA ASN A 110 1.42 -10.41 18.91
C ASN A 110 2.24 -11.08 17.81
N THR A 111 2.98 -12.11 18.20
CA THR A 111 3.90 -12.84 17.31
C THR A 111 3.17 -13.78 16.35
N THR A 112 1.96 -14.22 16.67
CA THR A 112 1.16 -15.09 15.79
C THR A 112 0.77 -14.35 14.52
N ASP A 113 0.11 -13.20 14.67
CA ASP A 113 -0.36 -12.39 13.54
C ASP A 113 0.83 -11.79 12.76
N LEU A 114 1.96 -11.56 13.43
CA LEU A 114 3.20 -11.08 12.80
C LEU A 114 3.78 -12.08 11.79
N LEU A 115 3.51 -13.37 11.99
CA LEU A 115 4.05 -14.48 11.21
C LEU A 115 3.00 -15.15 10.33
N GLU A 116 1.75 -14.72 10.42
CA GLU A 116 0.66 -15.31 9.67
C GLU A 116 0.82 -15.04 8.17
N THR A 117 0.85 -16.11 7.39
CA THR A 117 0.74 -16.03 5.93
C THR A 117 -0.74 -16.06 5.56
N PRO A 118 -1.24 -15.09 4.77
CA PRO A 118 -2.63 -15.09 4.38
C PRO A 118 -2.96 -16.35 3.57
N GLU A 119 -4.09 -17.00 3.88
CA GLU A 119 -4.54 -18.22 3.19
C GLU A 119 -4.76 -17.99 1.68
N LYS A 120 -5.11 -16.74 1.31
CA LYS A 120 -5.34 -16.31 -0.07
C LYS A 120 -4.29 -15.30 -0.49
N LYS A 121 -3.94 -15.37 -1.77
CA LYS A 121 -3.08 -14.38 -2.42
C LYS A 121 -3.61 -12.97 -2.14
N THR A 122 -2.82 -12.18 -1.42
CA THR A 122 -3.16 -10.81 -1.07
C THR A 122 -2.29 -9.86 -1.87
N ILE A 123 -2.94 -8.94 -2.58
CA ILE A 123 -2.28 -7.94 -3.41
C ILE A 123 -2.54 -6.58 -2.76
N ARG A 124 -1.47 -5.86 -2.42
CA ARG A 124 -1.54 -4.51 -1.83
C ARG A 124 -0.82 -3.51 -2.72
N PRO A 125 -1.44 -3.06 -3.83
CA PRO A 125 -0.73 -2.26 -4.84
C PRO A 125 -0.15 -0.96 -4.29
N LEU A 126 -0.77 -0.41 -3.24
CA LEU A 126 -0.40 0.88 -2.64
C LEU A 126 0.63 0.75 -1.49
N SER A 127 1.03 -0.48 -1.13
CA SER A 127 1.83 -0.74 0.09
C SER A 127 3.27 -0.20 0.08
N THR A 128 3.71 0.35 -1.05
CA THR A 128 5.03 1.01 -1.20
C THR A 128 4.91 2.52 -1.36
N ILE A 129 3.70 3.07 -1.25
CA ILE A 129 3.37 4.45 -1.57
C ILE A 129 2.84 5.14 -0.31
N PRO A 130 3.47 6.24 0.15
CA PRO A 130 3.00 6.98 1.32
C PRO A 130 1.55 7.45 1.18
N ARG A 131 0.80 7.47 2.28
CA ARG A 131 -0.62 7.87 2.31
C ARG A 131 -0.86 9.25 1.72
N THR A 132 0.06 10.18 1.93
CA THR A 132 0.00 11.53 1.35
C THR A 132 0.06 11.53 -0.18
N GLU A 133 0.87 10.65 -0.77
CA GLU A 133 0.94 10.47 -2.22
C GLU A 133 -0.29 9.76 -2.78
N VAL A 134 -0.80 8.76 -2.05
CA VAL A 134 -2.06 8.08 -2.40
C VAL A 134 -3.23 9.06 -2.39
N TYR A 135 -3.32 9.92 -1.37
CA TYR A 135 -4.33 10.98 -1.31
C TYR A 135 -4.19 11.95 -2.48
N PHE A 136 -2.97 12.39 -2.81
CA PHE A 136 -2.70 13.21 -3.99
C PHE A 136 -3.22 12.53 -5.27
N TYR A 137 -2.92 11.24 -5.46
CA TYR A 137 -3.40 10.47 -6.61
C TYR A 137 -4.92 10.39 -6.65
N ALA A 138 -5.57 10.07 -5.53
CA ALA A 138 -7.03 10.05 -5.43
C ALA A 138 -7.64 11.39 -5.86
N SER A 139 -7.14 12.51 -5.31
CA SER A 139 -7.61 13.86 -5.66
C SER A 139 -7.34 14.22 -7.12
N HIS A 140 -6.19 13.81 -7.67
CA HIS A 140 -5.89 13.97 -9.09
C HIS A 140 -6.90 13.23 -9.99
N HIS A 141 -7.48 12.14 -9.48
CA HIS A 141 -8.52 11.34 -10.13
C HIS A 141 -9.93 11.65 -9.62
N GLY A 142 -10.17 12.89 -9.15
CA GLY A 142 -11.52 13.38 -8.85
C GLY A 142 -12.06 13.03 -7.47
N TRP A 143 -11.24 12.51 -6.56
CA TRP A 143 -11.65 12.38 -5.15
C TRP A 143 -11.84 13.76 -4.51
N VAL A 144 -13.07 14.02 -4.07
CA VAL A 144 -13.49 15.27 -3.39
C VAL A 144 -13.84 15.06 -1.91
N GLY A 145 -13.75 13.82 -1.41
CA GLY A 145 -14.04 13.51 -0.01
C GLY A 145 -12.91 13.93 0.94
N GLY A 146 -13.23 14.04 2.23
CA GLY A 146 -12.21 14.19 3.28
C GLY A 146 -11.42 12.89 3.50
N SER A 147 -10.29 12.98 4.20
CA SER A 147 -9.58 11.81 4.70
C SER A 147 -10.55 10.99 5.55
N SER A 148 -10.75 9.71 5.24
CA SER A 148 -11.63 8.87 6.06
C SER A 148 -10.99 8.70 7.44
N ALA A 149 -11.57 9.34 8.44
CA ALA A 149 -11.30 9.04 9.84
C ALA A 149 -11.86 7.65 10.13
N GLY A 150 -11.09 6.60 9.81
CA GLY A 150 -11.35 5.27 10.36
C GLY A 150 -11.35 5.38 11.88
N LYS A 151 -12.28 4.69 12.55
CA LYS A 151 -12.30 4.58 14.01
C LYS A 151 -11.04 3.82 14.46
N THR A 152 -9.92 4.51 14.54
CA THR A 152 -8.70 3.98 15.15
C THR A 152 -8.89 3.94 16.66
N SER A 153 -8.57 2.82 17.27
CA SER A 153 -8.40 2.76 18.73
C SER A 153 -7.36 3.79 19.16
N THR A 154 -7.41 4.26 20.42
CA THR A 154 -6.42 5.20 20.96
C THR A 154 -4.99 4.75 20.67
N PHE A 155 -4.71 3.45 20.83
CA PHE A 155 -3.41 2.86 20.55
C PHE A 155 -2.98 2.96 19.09
N SER A 156 -3.86 2.67 18.13
CA SER A 156 -3.52 2.80 16.71
C SER A 156 -3.26 4.26 16.32
N SER A 157 -3.97 5.20 16.95
CA SER A 157 -3.72 6.63 16.76
C SER A 157 -2.37 7.06 17.34
N ASP A 158 -1.96 6.51 18.49
CA ASP A 158 -0.67 6.80 19.11
C ASP A 158 0.50 6.30 18.25
N ILE A 159 0.38 5.09 17.68
CA ILE A 159 1.35 4.52 16.74
C ILE A 159 1.48 5.39 15.49
N ALA A 160 0.35 5.79 14.89
CA ALA A 160 0.34 6.67 13.73
C ALA A 160 1.00 8.03 14.04
N ALA A 161 0.68 8.64 15.19
CA ALA A 161 1.28 9.90 15.62
C ALA A 161 2.79 9.77 15.88
N PHE A 162 3.22 8.68 16.49
CA PHE A 162 4.63 8.36 16.70
C PHE A 162 5.38 8.24 15.38
N LEU A 163 4.88 7.41 14.44
CA LEU A 163 5.54 7.20 13.15
C LEU A 163 5.60 8.48 12.32
N LYS A 164 4.52 9.27 12.33
CA LYS A 164 4.50 10.57 11.67
C LYS A 164 5.58 11.51 12.22
N THR A 165 5.72 11.56 13.55
CA THR A 165 6.72 12.41 14.21
C THR A 165 8.14 11.91 13.95
N PHE A 166 8.36 10.60 14.08
CA PHE A 166 9.67 9.97 13.87
C PHE A 166 10.14 10.13 12.42
N SER A 167 9.22 10.03 11.45
CA SER A 167 9.54 10.11 10.02
C SER A 167 10.04 11.47 9.57
N VAL A 168 9.81 12.55 10.34
CA VAL A 168 10.38 13.88 10.05
C VAL A 168 11.91 13.86 10.09
N GLY A 169 12.51 13.15 11.06
CA GLY A 169 13.96 12.94 11.14
C GLY A 169 14.44 11.75 10.32
N HIS A 170 13.52 10.84 9.98
CA HIS A 170 13.83 9.57 9.34
C HIS A 170 12.82 9.22 8.22
N PRO A 171 12.85 9.89 7.05
CA PRO A 171 11.85 9.72 5.99
C PRO A 171 11.73 8.29 5.44
N SER A 172 12.76 7.46 5.67
CA SER A 172 12.79 6.05 5.26
C SER A 172 12.23 5.07 6.29
N ALA A 173 11.75 5.53 7.46
CA ALA A 173 11.32 4.65 8.55
C ALA A 173 10.18 3.69 8.14
N ALA A 174 9.14 4.22 7.49
CA ALA A 174 8.02 3.40 7.02
C ALA A 174 8.47 2.37 5.97
N TYR A 175 9.39 2.73 5.09
CA TYR A 175 10.00 1.79 4.13
C TYR A 175 10.82 0.69 4.81
N ALA A 176 11.54 1.02 5.88
CA ALA A 176 12.28 0.04 6.66
C ALA A 176 11.34 -0.96 7.34
N LEU A 177 10.23 -0.48 7.91
CA LEU A 177 9.20 -1.33 8.50
C LEU A 177 8.54 -2.23 7.44
N LYS A 178 8.12 -1.67 6.30
CA LYS A 178 7.59 -2.44 5.16
C LYS A 178 8.55 -3.55 4.73
N ARG A 179 9.84 -3.24 4.61
CA ARG A 179 10.86 -4.24 4.25
C ARG A 179 10.95 -5.38 5.27
N ILE A 180 10.85 -5.06 6.57
CA ILE A 180 10.79 -6.08 7.62
C ILE A 180 9.52 -6.94 7.48
N ALA A 181 8.35 -6.31 7.30
CA ALA A 181 7.08 -7.02 7.10
C ALA A 181 7.15 -8.00 5.92
N ASP A 182 7.76 -7.60 4.80
CA ASP A 182 7.95 -8.46 3.63
C ASP A 182 8.85 -9.67 3.89
N GLN A 183 9.87 -9.53 4.76
CA GLN A 183 10.91 -10.54 4.98
C GLN A 183 10.60 -11.49 6.15
N LEU A 184 9.76 -11.08 7.09
CA LEU A 184 9.48 -11.82 8.32
C LEU A 184 9.02 -13.27 8.09
N PRO A 185 8.06 -13.55 7.19
CA PRO A 185 7.62 -14.92 6.96
C PRO A 185 8.73 -15.83 6.43
N GLU A 186 9.53 -15.35 5.48
CA GLU A 186 10.66 -16.10 4.90
C GLU A 186 11.73 -16.39 5.96
N LEU A 187 12.14 -15.38 6.72
CA LEU A 187 13.15 -15.51 7.78
C LEU A 187 12.71 -16.48 8.89
N TYR A 188 11.41 -16.52 9.20
CA TYR A 188 10.86 -17.44 10.18
C TYR A 188 10.94 -18.90 9.68
N LEU A 189 10.49 -19.14 8.43
CA LEU A 189 10.51 -20.45 7.79
C LEU A 189 11.94 -20.99 7.64
N GLU A 190 12.90 -20.18 7.19
CA GLU A 190 14.31 -20.58 7.08
C GLU A 190 14.87 -21.05 8.43
N ARG A 191 14.62 -20.29 9.50
CA ARG A 191 15.14 -20.61 10.83
C ARG A 191 14.53 -21.88 11.44
N HIS A 192 13.30 -22.23 11.05
CA HIS A 192 12.56 -23.36 11.64
C HIS A 192 12.58 -24.62 10.76
N ASN A 193 12.91 -24.50 9.48
CA ASN A 193 13.17 -25.64 8.59
C ASN A 193 14.57 -26.27 8.78
N HIS A 194 15.52 -25.55 9.41
CA HIS A 194 16.83 -26.09 9.79
C HIS A 194 16.85 -26.79 11.16
N ALA A 195 15.68 -26.99 11.79
CA ALA A 195 15.54 -27.66 13.08
C ALA A 195 15.04 -29.12 12.99
N VAL A 196 15.09 -29.73 11.79
CA VAL A 196 14.75 -31.15 11.54
C VAL A 196 15.95 -31.91 11.02
#